data_AF-A0A1J3CAN5-F1
#
_entry.id   AF-A0A1J3CAN5-F1
#
_cell.length_a   1.000
_cell.length_b   1.000
_cell.length_c   1.000
_cell.angle_alpha   90.00
_cell.angle_beta   90.00
_cell.angle_gamma   90.00
#
_symmetry.space_group_name_H-M   'P 1'
#
loop_
_entity.id
_entity.type
_entity.pdbx_description
1 polymer ?
#
loop_
_entity_poly.entity_id
_entity_poly.type
_entity_poly.pdbx_seq_one_letter_code
_entity_poly.pdbx_strand_id
1 'polypeptide(L)'
;LRRDLEFLTSGETNKISLAAKWCPSLDSSFDKATLVCESIAKKVFPRESFPEYDGVEEAHYAYRVRDRLRKEVLVPLRKNLQLPEVYMGARDWGSLPYNRV
;
A
#
# COMPACT_ATOMS: atom_id res chain seq x y z
N LEU A 1 -1.58 7.25 -4.25
CA LEU A 1 -1.92 5.81 -4.15
C LEU A 1 -2.85 5.35 -5.28
N ARG A 2 -4.14 5.76 -5.35
CA ARG A 2 -5.03 5.31 -6.46
C ARG A 2 -4.47 5.62 -7.85
N ARG A 3 -4.10 6.87 -8.12
CA ARG A 3 -3.45 7.26 -9.39
C ARG A 3 -2.13 6.53 -9.64
N ASP A 4 -1.34 6.29 -8.60
CA ASP A 4 -0.09 5.52 -8.74
C ASP A 4 -0.38 4.08 -9.15
N LEU A 5 -1.46 3.48 -8.64
CA LEU A 5 -1.92 2.17 -9.08
C LEU A 5 -2.41 2.18 -10.52
N GLU A 6 -3.16 3.20 -10.93
CA GLU A 6 -3.58 3.36 -12.32
C GLU A 6 -2.36 3.42 -13.25
N PHE A 7 -1.34 4.23 -12.91
CA PHE A 7 -0.08 4.29 -13.66
C PHE A 7 0.68 2.95 -13.65
N LEU A 8 0.65 2.22 -12.52
CA LEU A 8 1.25 0.90 -12.46
C LEU A 8 0.53 -0.09 -13.39
N THR A 9 -0.80 -0.05 -13.44
CA THR A 9 -1.60 -0.91 -14.33
C THR A 9 -1.49 -0.51 -15.80
N SER A 10 -1.30 0.77 -16.12
CA SER A 10 -1.07 1.25 -17.50
C SER A 10 0.37 1.08 -17.98
N GLY A 11 1.29 0.65 -17.11
CA GLY A 11 2.71 0.50 -17.41
C GLY A 11 3.49 1.82 -17.41
N GLU A 12 2.87 2.94 -17.03
CA GLU A 12 3.48 4.27 -16.96
C GLU A 12 4.27 4.46 -15.67
N THR A 13 5.22 3.57 -15.39
CA THR A 13 5.95 3.50 -14.11
C THR A 13 6.71 4.77 -13.76
N ASN A 14 7.12 5.55 -14.77
CA ASN A 14 7.82 6.82 -14.58
C ASN A 14 6.95 7.92 -13.96
N LYS A 15 5.61 7.76 -13.97
CA LYS A 15 4.65 8.70 -13.37
C LYS A 15 4.25 8.32 -11.94
N ILE A 16 4.70 7.16 -11.45
CA ILE A 16 4.42 6.70 -10.09
C ILE A 16 5.10 7.63 -9.10
N SER A 17 4.32 8.21 -8.18
CA SER A 17 4.84 9.08 -7.13
C SER A 17 5.45 8.30 -5.97
N LEU A 18 6.15 9.01 -5.09
CA LEU A 18 6.69 8.44 -3.84
C LEU A 18 5.64 8.25 -2.74
N ALA A 19 4.34 8.38 -3.02
CA ALA A 19 3.30 8.25 -2.00
C ALA A 19 3.34 6.88 -1.28
N ALA A 20 3.63 5.80 -2.00
CA ALA A 20 3.74 4.46 -1.41
C ALA A 20 4.98 4.29 -0.51
N LYS A 21 6.04 5.09 -0.73
CA LYS A 21 7.23 5.14 0.14
C LYS A 21 6.89 5.76 1.49
N TRP A 22 6.15 6.87 1.49
CA TRP A 22 5.81 7.62 2.70
C TRP A 22 4.57 7.11 3.43
N CYS A 23 3.71 6.35 2.77
CA CYS A 23 2.61 5.67 3.44
C CYS A 23 3.18 4.73 4.52
N PRO A 24 2.70 4.78 5.77
CA PRO A 24 3.17 3.87 6.81
C PRO A 24 2.90 2.41 6.44
N SER A 25 3.73 1.50 6.96
CA SER A 25 3.46 0.07 6.88
C SER A 25 2.37 -0.31 7.90
N LEU A 26 1.51 -1.23 7.49
CA LEU A 26 0.49 -1.80 8.36
C LEU A 26 1.11 -2.34 9.65
N ASP A 27 0.46 -2.09 10.79
CA ASP A 27 0.86 -2.60 12.11
C ASP A 27 2.23 -2.11 12.63
N SER A 28 2.82 -1.12 11.96
CA SER A 28 3.92 -0.34 12.52
C SER A 28 3.47 0.37 13.80
N SER A 29 4.42 0.71 14.68
CA SER A 29 4.10 1.45 15.93
C SER A 29 3.32 2.74 15.64
N PHE A 30 3.69 3.44 14.57
CA PHE A 30 2.99 4.64 14.12
C PHE A 30 1.56 4.35 13.65
N ASP A 31 1.35 3.32 12.83
CA ASP A 31 0.00 2.92 12.39
C ASP A 31 -0.88 2.50 13.56
N LYS A 32 -0.34 1.74 14.51
CA LYS A 32 -1.08 1.30 15.71
C LYS A 32 -1.51 2.46 16.59
N ALA A 33 -0.71 3.52 16.69
CA ALA A 33 -1.03 4.71 17.48
C ALA A 33 -2.02 5.65 16.78
N THR A 34 -1.98 5.72 15.44
CA THR A 34 -2.70 6.76 14.68
C THR A 34 -3.84 6.25 13.80
N LEU A 35 -3.88 4.95 13.51
CA LEU A 35 -4.81 4.32 12.56
C LEU A 35 -4.82 4.98 11.17
N VAL A 36 -3.70 5.56 10.76
CA VAL A 36 -3.57 6.26 9.48
C VAL A 36 -3.75 5.30 8.31
N CYS A 37 -3.24 4.06 8.35
CA CYS A 37 -3.48 3.10 7.27
C CYS A 37 -4.95 2.75 7.13
N GLU A 38 -5.71 2.71 8.22
CA GLU A 38 -7.16 2.47 8.17
C GLU A 38 -7.88 3.59 7.42
N SER A 39 -7.59 4.84 7.79
CA SER A 39 -8.18 6.02 7.14
C SER A 39 -7.83 6.08 5.65
N ILE A 40 -6.58 5.76 5.29
CA ILE A 40 -6.13 5.68 3.90
C ILE A 40 -6.86 4.52 3.18
N ALA A 41 -6.92 3.34 3.79
CA ALA A 41 -7.54 2.15 3.20
C ALA A 41 -9.03 2.38 2.89
N LYS A 42 -9.79 2.96 3.83
CA LYS A 42 -11.21 3.30 3.60
C LYS A 42 -11.39 4.31 2.48
N LYS A 43 -10.47 5.28 2.36
CA LYS A 43 -10.48 6.24 1.25
C LYS A 43 -10.08 5.62 -0.08
N VAL A 44 -9.27 4.55 -0.09
CA VAL A 44 -8.88 3.83 -1.31
C VAL A 44 -9.98 2.85 -1.73
N PHE A 45 -10.61 2.17 -0.78
CA PHE A 45 -11.65 1.16 -0.98
C PHE A 45 -12.98 1.52 -0.27
N PRO A 46 -13.67 2.57 -0.73
CA PRO A 46 -14.89 3.08 -0.10
C PRO A 46 -16.06 2.12 -0.31
N ARG A 47 -16.91 1.96 0.71
CA ARG A 47 -18.05 1.02 0.67
C ARG A 47 -18.97 1.28 -0.53
N GLU A 48 -19.15 2.54 -0.90
CA GLU A 48 -20.01 2.98 -1.99
C GLU A 48 -19.55 2.45 -3.36
N SER A 49 -18.25 2.13 -3.50
CA SER A 49 -17.69 1.60 -4.76
C SER A 49 -17.49 0.09 -4.74
N PHE A 50 -17.67 -0.58 -3.60
CA PHE A 50 -17.37 -2.00 -3.41
C PHE A 50 -18.52 -2.72 -2.69
N PRO A 51 -19.45 -3.34 -3.45
CA PRO A 51 -20.62 -4.02 -2.90
C PRO A 51 -20.28 -5.16 -1.92
N GLU A 52 -19.07 -5.73 -2.01
CA GLU A 52 -18.58 -6.78 -1.09
C GLU A 52 -18.44 -6.32 0.38
N TYR A 53 -18.54 -5.02 0.64
CA TYR A 53 -18.52 -4.42 1.97
C TYR A 53 -19.90 -3.99 2.47
N ASP A 54 -20.96 -4.22 1.69
CA ASP A 54 -22.32 -3.92 2.13
C ASP A 54 -22.75 -4.83 3.28
N GLY A 55 -23.40 -4.26 4.29
CA GLY A 55 -23.79 -4.95 5.52
C GLY A 55 -22.64 -5.48 6.40
N VAL A 56 -21.36 -5.26 6.03
CA VAL A 56 -20.21 -5.70 6.83
C VAL A 56 -20.00 -4.77 8.03
N GLU A 57 -19.84 -5.34 9.22
CA GLU A 57 -19.52 -4.59 10.43
C GLU A 57 -18.25 -3.74 10.27
N GLU A 58 -18.20 -2.57 10.91
CA GLU A 58 -17.11 -1.61 10.75
C GLU A 58 -15.73 -2.18 11.08
N ALA A 59 -15.61 -3.00 12.13
CA ALA A 59 -14.35 -3.64 12.50
C ALA A 59 -13.86 -4.61 11.41
N HIS A 60 -14.77 -5.43 10.85
CA HIS A 60 -14.46 -6.37 9.79
C HIS A 60 -14.14 -5.65 8.46
N TYR A 61 -14.86 -4.58 8.15
CA TYR A 61 -14.58 -3.73 7.00
C TYR A 61 -13.19 -3.11 7.10
N ALA A 62 -12.86 -2.45 8.22
CA ALA A 62 -11.56 -1.84 8.48
C ALA A 62 -10.42 -2.85 8.32
N TYR A 63 -10.56 -4.06 8.89
CA TYR A 63 -9.58 -5.13 8.73
C TYR A 63 -9.39 -5.53 7.27
N ARG A 64 -10.49 -5.77 6.53
CA ARG A 64 -10.44 -6.20 5.12
C ARG A 64 -9.78 -5.15 4.23
N VAL A 65 -10.16 -3.88 4.35
CA VAL A 65 -9.57 -2.82 3.51
C VAL A 65 -8.11 -2.56 3.86
N ARG A 66 -7.71 -2.71 5.12
CA ARG A 66 -6.30 -2.60 5.56
C ARG A 66 -5.43 -3.69 4.92
N ASP A 67 -5.89 -4.95 4.95
CA ASP A 67 -5.18 -6.06 4.30
C ASP A 67 -5.10 -5.86 2.78
N ARG A 68 -6.21 -5.41 2.17
CA ARG A 68 -6.27 -5.10 0.75
C ARG A 68 -5.32 -3.97 0.36
N LEU A 69 -5.27 -2.88 1.13
CA LEU A 69 -4.32 -1.78 0.94
C LEU A 69 -2.88 -2.28 0.94
N ARG A 70 -2.52 -3.15 1.88
CA ARG A 70 -1.19 -3.74 1.91
C ARG A 70 -0.90 -4.55 0.65
N LYS A 71 -1.76 -5.51 0.32
CA LYS A 71 -1.53 -6.50 -0.75
C LYS A 71 -1.66 -5.92 -2.17
N GLU A 72 -2.73 -5.18 -2.43
CA GLU A 72 -3.07 -4.69 -3.77
C GLU A 72 -2.45 -3.34 -4.09
N VAL A 73 -2.09 -2.54 -3.08
CA VAL A 73 -1.58 -1.17 -3.30
C VAL A 73 -0.12 -1.06 -2.91
N LEU A 74 0.22 -1.26 -1.62
CA LEU A 74 1.54 -0.93 -1.11
C LEU A 74 2.62 -1.91 -1.58
N VAL A 75 2.36 -3.22 -1.54
CA VAL A 75 3.32 -4.24 -2.00
C VAL A 75 3.75 -4.02 -3.46
N PRO A 76 2.82 -3.94 -4.45
CA PRO A 76 3.22 -3.79 -5.85
C PRO A 76 3.87 -2.43 -6.14
N LEU A 77 3.37 -1.33 -5.54
CA LEU A 77 3.98 -0.02 -5.73
C LEU A 77 5.39 0.07 -5.13
N ARG A 78 5.60 -0.41 -3.90
CA ARG A 78 6.93 -0.40 -3.26
C ARG A 78 7.93 -1.29 -3.98
N LYS A 79 7.47 -2.42 -4.54
CA LYS A 79 8.30 -3.28 -5.40
C LYS A 79 8.70 -2.55 -6.68
N ASN A 80 7.76 -1.86 -7.34
CA ASN A 80 8.07 -1.09 -8.55
C ASN A 80 9.04 0.07 -8.28
N LEU A 81 8.87 0.76 -7.14
CA LEU A 81 9.78 1.81 -6.67
C LEU A 81 11.14 1.28 -6.22
N GLN A 82 11.32 -0.04 -6.15
CA GLN A 82 12.55 -0.72 -5.73
C GLN A 82 13.05 -0.22 -4.37
N LEU A 83 12.14 -0.06 -3.40
CA LEU A 83 12.51 0.41 -2.07
C LEU A 83 13.42 -0.61 -1.36
N PRO A 84 14.51 -0.17 -0.70
CA PRO A 84 15.42 -1.05 0.06
C PRO A 84 14.69 -2.03 0.99
N GLU A 85 13.67 -1.57 1.69
CA GLU A 85 12.91 -2.34 2.67
C GLU A 85 12.26 -3.60 2.08
N VAL A 86 11.92 -3.58 0.78
CA VAL A 86 11.35 -4.75 0.07
C VAL A 86 12.40 -5.86 -0.03
N TYR A 87 13.64 -5.52 -0.37
CA TYR A 87 14.76 -6.47 -0.48
C TYR A 87 15.23 -6.92 0.90
N MET A 88 15.33 -5.99 1.87
CA MET A 88 15.73 -6.30 3.24
C MET A 88 14.75 -7.27 3.91
N GLY A 89 13.44 -7.04 3.74
CA GLY A 89 12.40 -7.94 4.25
C GLY A 89 12.46 -9.34 3.61
N ALA A 90 12.87 -9.42 2.34
CA ALA A 90 13.11 -10.67 1.63
C ALA A 90 14.47 -11.32 1.93
N ARG A 91 15.35 -10.65 2.70
CA ARG A 91 16.76 -11.01 2.93
C ARG A 91 17.59 -11.12 1.64
N ASP A 92 17.16 -10.43 0.59
CA ASP A 92 17.80 -10.43 -0.73
C ASP A 92 18.71 -9.21 -0.92
N TRP A 93 19.77 -9.16 -0.11
CA TRP A 93 20.70 -8.03 -0.09
C TRP A 93 21.50 -7.88 -1.40
N GLY A 94 21.70 -8.97 -2.14
CA GLY A 94 22.46 -8.97 -3.39
C GLY A 94 21.74 -8.28 -4.56
N SER A 95 20.40 -8.26 -4.54
CA SER A 95 19.58 -7.63 -5.59
C SER A 95 19.25 -6.16 -5.33
N LEU A 96 19.75 -5.58 -4.23
CA LEU A 96 19.41 -4.22 -3.83
C LEU A 96 20.06 -3.18 -4.79
N PRO A 97 19.27 -2.29 -5.43
CA PRO A 97 19.80 -1.33 -6.39
C PRO A 97 20.39 -0.09 -5.70
N TYR A 98 21.67 -0.15 -5.34
CA TYR A 98 22.40 0.94 -4.67
C TYR A 98 22.45 2.25 -5.44
N ASN A 99 22.29 2.22 -6.77
CA ASN A 99 22.30 3.40 -7.63
C ASN A 99 21.08 4.33 -7.45
N ARG A 100 20.10 3.93 -6.63
CA ARG A 100 18.87 4.70 -6.37
C ARG A 100 18.76 5.22 -4.93
N VAL A 101 19.77 4.95 -4.09
CA VAL A 101 19.85 5.38 -2.69
C VAL A 101 20.59 6.71 -2.58
#